data_AF-A0A0C3D1M1-F1
#
_entry.id   AF-A0A0C3D1M1-F1
#
_cell.length_a   1.000
_cell.length_b   1.000
_cell.length_c   1.000
_cell.angle_alpha   90.00
_cell.angle_beta   90.00
_cell.angle_gamma   90.00
#
_symmetry.space_group_name_H-M   'P 1'
#
loop_
_entity.id
_entity.type
_entity.pdbx_description
1 polymer ?
#
loop_
_entity_poly.entity_id
_entity_poly.type
_entity_poly.pdbx_seq_one_letter_code
_entity_poly.pdbx_strand_id
1 'polypeptide(L)'
;VTVGDNKALAFKPDSITADVGSSIEFAFYPPIHSVTRSSFDSPCAPLANGTEFWSGAITTTGDGTNAIVFTLTVNDTNPIW
;
A
#
# COMPACT_ATOMS: atom_id res chain seq x y z
N VAL A 1 4.15 5.48 -3.80
CA VAL A 1 4.49 5.08 -2.42
C VAL A 1 5.56 4.02 -2.48
N THR A 2 6.65 4.16 -1.72
CA THR A 2 7.60 3.07 -1.52
C THR A 2 7.20 2.28 -0.29
N VAL A 3 7.31 0.95 -0.38
CA VAL A 3 6.99 0.01 0.70
C VAL A 3 8.27 -0.71 1.09
N GLY A 4 8.72 -0.49 2.32
CA GLY A 4 9.90 -1.17 2.88
C GLY A 4 11.26 -0.68 2.39
N ASP A 5 11.31 0.53 1.82
CA ASP A 5 12.57 1.18 1.42
C ASP A 5 13.56 1.25 2.60
N ASN A 6 14.85 1.14 2.31
CA ASN A 6 15.94 1.07 3.29
C ASN A 6 15.74 -0.02 4.37
N LYS A 7 15.12 -1.16 4.00
CA LYS A 7 14.80 -2.27 4.90
C LYS A 7 13.87 -1.87 6.07
N ALA A 8 13.09 -0.81 5.89
CA ALA A 8 12.11 -0.37 6.88
C ALA A 8 10.84 -1.25 6.85
N LEU A 9 10.03 -1.16 7.90
CA LEU A 9 8.64 -1.64 7.91
C LEU A 9 7.72 -0.44 7.84
N ALA A 10 7.78 0.30 6.72
CA ALA A 10 7.09 1.57 6.57
C ALA A 10 6.68 1.85 5.12
N PHE A 11 5.64 2.68 4.98
CA PHE A 11 5.25 3.35 3.75
C PHE A 11 5.94 4.72 3.66
N LYS A 12 6.36 5.14 2.46
CA LYS A 12 6.88 6.49 2.24
C LYS A 12 6.36 7.11 0.93
N PRO A 13 5.72 8.30 0.98
CA PRO A 13 5.17 8.92 2.20
C PRO A 13 4.13 8.01 2.87
N ASP A 14 3.88 8.22 4.16
CA ASP A 14 2.89 7.50 4.97
C ASP A 14 1.49 8.13 4.92
N SER A 15 1.38 9.35 4.40
CA SER A 15 0.11 10.03 4.12
C SER A 15 0.15 10.68 2.74
N ILE A 16 -0.96 10.58 2.01
CA ILE A 16 -1.14 11.15 0.67
C ILE A 16 -2.50 11.83 0.63
N THR A 17 -2.53 13.03 0.07
CA THR A 17 -3.76 13.66 -0.43
C THR A 17 -3.70 13.67 -1.95
N ALA A 18 -4.72 13.12 -2.60
CA ALA A 18 -4.79 13.01 -4.05
C ALA A 18 -6.22 13.27 -4.54
N ASP A 19 -6.34 13.82 -5.75
CA ASP A 19 -7.63 14.11 -6.37
C ASP A 19 -8.32 12.82 -6.86
N VAL A 20 -9.66 12.83 -6.88
CA VAL A 20 -10.47 11.74 -7.45
C VAL A 20 -10.07 11.50 -8.91
N GLY A 21 -9.88 10.24 -9.28
CA GLY A 21 -9.39 9.80 -10.58
C GLY A 21 -7.87 9.62 -10.65
N SER A 22 -7.12 10.02 -9.61
CA SER A 22 -5.69 9.75 -9.51
C SER A 22 -5.41 8.27 -9.24
N SER A 23 -4.19 7.84 -9.58
CA SER A 23 -3.67 6.51 -9.25
C SER A 23 -2.50 6.63 -8.30
N ILE A 24 -2.49 5.81 -7.25
CA ILE A 24 -1.40 5.67 -6.29
C ILE A 24 -0.73 4.32 -6.54
N GLU A 25 0.53 4.34 -6.97
CA GLU A 25 1.33 3.13 -7.15
C GLU A 25 2.17 2.83 -5.92
N PHE A 26 2.18 1.57 -5.50
CA PHE A 26 2.99 1.04 -4.41
C PHE A 26 4.13 0.20 -5.01
N ALA A 27 5.36 0.62 -4.78
CA ALA A 27 6.58 -0.05 -5.21
C ALA A 27 7.26 -0.74 -4.02
N PHE A 28 7.50 -2.04 -4.14
CA PHE A 28 7.89 -2.90 -3.02
C PHE A 28 9.39 -3.18 -3.00
N TYR A 29 10.07 -2.78 -1.93
CA TYR A 29 11.46 -3.14 -1.65
C TYR A 29 11.54 -4.52 -0.96
N PRO A 30 12.74 -5.10 -0.78
CA PRO A 30 12.93 -6.38 -0.08
C PRO A 30 12.55 -6.31 1.41
N PRO A 31 12.34 -7.47 2.08
CA PRO A 31 12.32 -8.82 1.50
C PRO A 31 10.91 -9.26 1.08
N ILE A 32 9.87 -8.94 1.87
CA ILE A 32 8.49 -9.32 1.60
C ILE A 32 7.57 -8.30 2.29
N HIS A 33 6.64 -7.72 1.54
CA HIS A 33 5.69 -6.74 2.06
C HIS A 33 4.33 -6.87 1.36
N SER A 34 3.33 -6.17 1.86
CA SER A 34 2.01 -6.08 1.27
C SER A 34 1.38 -4.71 1.56
N VAL A 35 0.31 -4.40 0.84
CA VAL A 35 -0.57 -3.26 1.10
C VAL A 35 -1.97 -3.84 1.28
N THR A 36 -2.67 -3.44 2.33
CA THR A 36 -4.05 -3.83 2.57
C THR A 36 -4.82 -2.65 3.13
N ARG A 37 -6.12 -2.60 2.87
CA ARG A 37 -7.02 -1.68 3.54
C ARG A 37 -7.38 -2.19 4.93
N SER A 38 -7.39 -1.30 5.90
CA SER A 38 -7.79 -1.53 7.28
C SER A 38 -8.72 -0.41 7.78
N SER A 39 -9.00 -0.39 9.09
CA SER A 39 -9.65 0.72 9.76
C SER A 39 -8.65 1.48 10.61
N PHE A 40 -8.93 2.76 10.85
CA PHE A 40 -8.12 3.58 11.73
C PHE A 40 -7.98 2.98 13.14
N ASP A 41 -9.07 2.43 13.67
CA ASP A 41 -9.10 1.86 15.03
C ASP A 41 -8.44 0.48 15.14
N SER A 42 -8.26 -0.23 14.02
CA SER A 42 -7.74 -1.60 14.01
C SER A 42 -6.79 -1.86 12.83
N PRO A 43 -5.68 -1.12 12.71
CA PRO A 43 -4.81 -1.08 11.53
C PRO A 43 -4.13 -2.42 11.19
N CYS A 44 -4.07 -3.37 12.13
CA CYS A 44 -3.49 -4.69 11.94
C CYS A 44 -4.51 -5.77 11.52
N ALA A 45 -5.77 -5.39 11.30
CA ALA A 45 -6.80 -6.29 10.80
C ALA A 45 -7.29 -5.80 9.43
N PRO A 46 -7.25 -6.64 8.38
CA PRO A 46 -7.87 -6.27 7.11
C PRO A 46 -9.37 -6.04 7.32
N LEU A 47 -9.94 -5.09 6.58
CA LEU A 47 -11.39 -4.89 6.56
C LEU A 47 -12.11 -6.16 6.03
N ALA A 48 -13.39 -6.32 6.40
CA ALA A 48 -14.25 -7.40 5.90
C ALA A 48 -15.69 -6.90 5.63
N ASN A 49 -15.82 -5.66 5.19
CA ASN A 49 -17.06 -4.94 4.85
C ASN A 49 -17.30 -4.78 3.34
N GLY A 50 -16.49 -5.38 2.46
CA GLY A 50 -16.64 -5.34 1.01
C GLY A 50 -15.97 -4.15 0.33
N THR A 51 -15.19 -3.35 1.07
CA THR A 51 -14.42 -2.22 0.53
C THR A 51 -12.91 -2.46 0.59
N GLU A 52 -12.51 -3.70 0.81
CA GLU A 52 -11.12 -4.13 0.95
C GLU A 52 -10.34 -3.97 -0.34
N PHE A 53 -9.05 -3.71 -0.19
CA PHE A 53 -8.06 -4.14 -1.16
C PHE A 53 -6.92 -4.84 -0.43
N TRP A 54 -6.28 -5.76 -1.13
CA TRP A 54 -5.09 -6.46 -0.67
C TRP A 54 -4.21 -6.77 -1.87
N SER A 55 -2.94 -6.37 -1.80
CA SER A 55 -1.97 -6.60 -2.89
C SER A 55 -1.51 -8.04 -3.02
N GLY A 56 -1.79 -8.91 -2.05
CA GLY A 56 -0.99 -10.11 -1.86
C GLY A 56 0.33 -9.82 -1.13
N ALA A 57 1.00 -10.87 -0.65
CA ALA A 57 2.38 -10.75 -0.20
C ALA A 57 3.31 -10.71 -1.43
N ILE A 58 4.09 -9.65 -1.55
CA ILE A 58 5.02 -9.42 -2.65
C ILE A 58 6.43 -9.58 -2.12
N THR A 59 7.13 -10.60 -2.59
CA THR A 59 8.52 -10.89 -2.26
C THR A 59 9.44 -10.22 -3.27
N THR A 60 10.37 -9.40 -2.79
CA THR A 60 11.36 -8.69 -3.61
C THR A 60 12.77 -9.18 -3.26
N THR A 61 13.60 -9.41 -4.27
CA THR A 61 15.00 -9.83 -4.12
C THR A 61 15.96 -8.72 -4.55
N GLY A 62 17.21 -8.75 -4.08
CA GLY A 62 18.21 -7.72 -4.35
C GLY A 62 18.08 -6.51 -3.42
N ASP A 63 18.46 -5.32 -3.90
CA ASP A 63 18.42 -4.05 -3.14
C ASP A 63 17.46 -3.00 -3.74
N GLY A 64 16.78 -3.33 -4.85
CA GLY A 64 15.88 -2.43 -5.57
C GLY A 64 14.39 -2.74 -5.37
N THR A 65 13.54 -2.13 -6.19
CA THR A 65 12.09 -2.37 -6.17
C THR A 65 11.69 -3.59 -7.00
N ASN A 66 10.57 -4.20 -6.62
CA ASN A 66 9.90 -5.23 -7.43
C ASN A 66 9.43 -4.67 -8.79
N ALA A 67 9.36 -5.52 -9.80
CA ALA A 67 8.69 -5.18 -11.06
C ALA A 67 7.15 -5.17 -10.91
N ILE A 68 6.62 -5.90 -9.93
CA ILE A 68 5.21 -5.87 -9.56
C ILE A 68 4.95 -4.64 -8.70
N VAL A 69 4.06 -3.77 -9.19
CA VAL A 69 3.48 -2.67 -8.40
C VAL A 69 2.02 -2.96 -8.11
N PHE A 70 1.51 -2.43 -7.00
CA PHE A 70 0.09 -2.42 -6.71
C PHE A 70 -0.46 -1.01 -6.94
N THR A 71 -1.56 -0.89 -7.67
CA THR A 71 -2.12 0.42 -8.03
C THR A 71 -3.50 0.58 -7.41
N LEU A 72 -3.67 1.63 -6.63
CA LEU A 72 -4.95 2.05 -6.05
C LEU A 72 -5.49 3.27 -6.80
N THR A 73 -6.68 3.14 -7.37
CA THR A 73 -7.41 4.28 -7.95
C THR A 73 -8.20 5.02 -6.86
N VAL A 74 -8.07 6.34 -6.83
CA VAL A 74 -8.81 7.22 -5.91
C VAL A 74 -10.22 7.45 -6.45
N ASN A 75 -11.22 6.82 -5.84
CA ASN A 75 -12.61 6.87 -6.33
C ASN A 75 -13.45 7.98 -5.68
N ASP A 76 -13.09 8.43 -4.48
CA ASP A 76 -13.78 9.48 -3.73
C ASP A 76 -12.79 10.22 -2.81
N THR A 77 -13.28 11.17 -2.03
CA THR A 77 -12.47 11.94 -1.06
C THR A 77 -12.52 11.38 0.36
N ASN A 78 -13.11 10.21 0.57
CA ASN A 78 -13.15 9.58 1.88
C ASN A 78 -11.78 9.02 2.24
N PRO A 79 -11.34 9.12 3.51
CA PRO A 79 -10.06 8.55 3.92
C PRO A 79 -10.06 7.02 3.79
N ILE A 80 -8.90 6.51 3.36
CA ILE A 80 -8.58 5.09 3.29
C ILE A 80 -7.40 4.87 4.25
N TRP A 81 -7.51 3.84 5.08
CA TRP A 81 -6.49 3.42 6.05
C TRP A 81 -6.02 2.01 5.73
#